data_AF-A0A949DVW2-F1
#
_entry.id   AF-A0A949DVW2-F1
#
_cell.length_a   1.000
_cell.length_b   1.000
_cell.length_c   1.000
_cell.angle_alpha   90.00
_cell.angle_beta   90.00
_cell.angle_gamma   90.00
#
_symmetry.space_group_name_H-M   'P 1'
#
loop_
_entity.id
_entity.type
_entity.pdbx_description
1 polymer ?
#
loop_
_entity_poly.entity_id
_entity_poly.type
_entity_poly.pdbx_seq_one_letter_code
_entity_poly.pdbx_strand_id
1 'polypeptide(L)' 'MKKALRLDRGQIEVVDDAMAEVLRRKTPAERIRIGFSIWISAYNMLMVHMKKTHPEWNTERLNKEVAGRLGYDGAV' A
#
# COMPACT_ATOMS: atom_id res chain seq x y z
N MET A 1 2.99 -16.16 -18.27
CA MET A 1 4.22 -15.55 -18.84
C MET A 1 4.79 -14.57 -17.81
N LYS A 2 6.03 -14.75 -17.31
CA LYS A 2 6.69 -13.71 -16.51
C LYS A 2 6.98 -12.53 -17.44
N LYS A 3 6.25 -11.42 -17.27
CA LYS A 3 6.61 -10.16 -17.94
C LYS A 3 7.92 -9.72 -17.31
N ALA A 4 9.00 -9.65 -18.09
CA ALA A 4 10.26 -9.10 -17.60
C ALA A 4 10.01 -7.62 -17.29
N LEU A 5 9.99 -7.27 -16.00
CA LEU A 5 9.98 -5.87 -15.58
C LEU A 5 11.32 -5.27 -16.01
N ARG A 6 11.27 -4.10 -16.64
CA ARG A 6 12.42 -3.50 -17.30
C ARG A 6 13.50 -2.92 -16.38
N LEU A 7 13.33 -2.66 -15.10
CA LEU A 7 14.33 -2.16 -14.13
C LEU A 7 15.35 -1.10 -14.65
N ASP A 8 14.98 -0.35 -15.69
CA ASP A 8 15.79 0.71 -16.29
C ASP A 8 15.13 2.07 -16.01
N ARG A 9 15.88 3.16 -16.20
CA ARG A 9 15.42 4.52 -15.88
C ARG A 9 14.18 4.97 -16.65
N GLY A 10 13.77 4.24 -17.68
CA GLY A 10 12.54 4.49 -18.42
C GLY A 10 11.26 3.98 -17.72
N GLN A 11 11.37 3.29 -16.58
CA GLN A 11 10.21 2.85 -15.80
C GLN A 11 9.87 3.80 -14.65
N ILE A 12 8.58 4.12 -14.50
CA ILE A 12 8.07 4.98 -13.42
C ILE A 12 8.28 4.36 -12.03
N GLU A 13 8.43 3.02 -11.95
CA GLU A 13 8.66 2.30 -10.69
C GLU A 13 10.13 2.31 -10.25
N VAL A 14 11.05 2.77 -11.10
CA VAL A 14 12.47 2.92 -10.76
C VAL A 14 12.68 4.31 -10.17
N VAL A 15 12.97 4.35 -8.87
CA VAL A 15 13.23 5.60 -8.14
C VAL A 15 14.51 6.25 -8.68
N ASP A 16 14.48 7.57 -8.90
CA ASP A 16 15.66 8.32 -9.32
C ASP A 16 16.76 8.28 -8.25
N ASP A 17 18.02 8.42 -8.66
CA ASP A 17 19.17 8.27 -7.75
C ASP A 17 19.17 9.31 -6.62
N ALA A 18 18.66 10.53 -6.88
CA ALA A 18 18.60 11.59 -5.87
C ALA A 18 17.53 11.28 -4.81
N MET A 19 16.36 10.79 -5.22
CA MET A 19 15.32 10.36 -4.30
C MET A 19 15.71 9.09 -3.55
N ALA A 20 16.41 8.16 -4.20
CA ALA A 20 16.97 6.98 -3.53
C ALA A 20 17.91 7.40 -2.38
N GLU A 21 18.74 8.42 -2.59
CA GLU A 21 19.60 8.97 -1.54
C GLU A 21 18.80 9.63 -0.39
N VAL A 22 17.73 10.38 -0.70
CA VAL A 22 16.82 10.92 0.31
C VAL A 22 16.20 9.81 1.16
N LEU A 23 15.76 8.71 0.53
CA LEU A 23 15.17 7.57 1.22
C LEU A 23 16.20 6.80 2.07
N ARG A 24 17.45 6.67 1.59
CA ARG A 24 18.53 6.02 2.35
C ARG A 24 18.81 6.75 3.67
N ARG A 25 18.71 8.08 3.68
CA ARG A 25 18.94 8.92 4.87
C ARG A 25 17.83 8.87 5.91
N LYS A 26 16.69 8.22 5.63
CA LYS A 26 15.63 8.04 6.62
C LYS A 26 16.08 7.16 7.78
N THR A 27 15.83 7.64 8.99
CA THR A 27 16.01 6.91 10.24
C THR A 27 15.12 5.65 10.27
N PRO A 28 15.46 4.64 11.09
CA PRO A 28 14.62 3.45 11.25
C PRO A 28 13.16 3.77 11.59
N ALA A 29 12.93 4.73 12.50
CA ALA A 29 11.57 5.15 12.88
C ALA A 29 10.81 5.79 11.71
N GLU A 30 11.48 6.58 10.87
CA GLU A 30 10.84 7.16 9.67
C GLU A 30 10.48 6.10 8.63
N ARG A 31 11.34 5.09 8.43
CA ARG A 31 11.06 3.99 7.50
C ARG A 31 9.83 3.19 7.92
N ILE A 32 9.71 2.89 9.22
CA ILE A 32 8.52 2.22 9.78
C ILE A 32 7.27 3.09 9.58
N ARG A 33 7.36 4.40 9.85
CA ARG A 33 6.25 5.32 9.67
C ARG A 33 5.77 5.37 8.22
N ILE A 34 6.69 5.39 7.26
CA ILE A 34 6.36 5.32 5.82
C ILE A 34 5.55 4.05 5.53
N GLY A 35 5.99 2.89 6.04
CA GLY A 35 5.26 1.63 5.92
C GLY A 35 3.82 1.70 6.45
N PHE A 36 3.64 2.21 7.67
CA PHE A 36 2.30 2.42 8.24
C PHE A 36 1.45 3.41 7.44
N SER A 37 2.05 4.51 6.95
CA SER A 37 1.33 5.48 6.13
C SER A 37 0.83 4.87 4.81
N ILE A 38 1.63 4.01 4.17
CA ILE A 38 1.23 3.27 2.96
C ILE A 38 0.04 2.37 3.28
N TRP A 39 0.10 1.61 4.37
CA TRP A 39 -0.99 0.72 4.78
C TRP A 39 -2.29 1.50 5.07
N ILE A 40 -2.21 2.58 5.85
CA ILE A 40 -3.38 3.43 6.19
C ILE A 40 -4.01 4.01 4.92
N SER A 41 -3.18 4.48 3.99
CA SER A 41 -3.65 5.02 2.71
C SER A 41 -4.41 3.96 1.90
N ALA A 42 -3.82 2.78 1.74
CA ALA A 42 -4.44 1.67 1.01
C ALA A 42 -5.76 1.21 1.67
N TYR A 43 -5.77 1.09 3.00
CA TYR A 43 -6.98 0.77 3.78
C TYR A 43 -8.10 1.79 3.52
N ASN A 44 -7.80 3.08 3.63
CA ASN A 44 -8.79 4.14 3.43
C ASN A 44 -9.35 4.14 2.00
N MET A 45 -8.50 3.98 0.99
CA MET A 45 -8.92 3.90 -0.41
C MET A 45 -9.84 2.70 -0.65
N LEU A 46 -9.48 1.52 -0.14
CA LEU A 46 -10.30 0.32 -0.26
C LEU A 46 -11.62 0.46 0.48
N MET A 47 -11.62 0.95 1.72
CA MET A 47 -12.84 1.17 2.50
C MET A 47 -13.82 2.10 1.79
N VAL A 48 -13.35 3.23 1.26
CA VAL A 48 -14.19 4.19 0.53
C VAL A 48 -14.74 3.54 -0.75
N HIS A 49 -13.89 2.87 -1.52
CA HIS A 49 -14.31 2.20 -2.75
C HIS A 49 -15.34 1.09 -2.48
N MET A 50 -15.12 0.26 -1.46
CA MET A 50 -16.01 -0.84 -1.10
C MET A 50 -17.35 -0.33 -0.55
N LYS A 51 -17.37 0.69 0.31
CA LYS A 51 -18.62 1.34 0.76
C LYS A 51 -19.47 1.85 -0.40
N LYS A 52 -18.82 2.42 -1.42
CA LYS A 52 -19.51 2.92 -2.62
C LYS A 52 -20.02 1.79 -3.51
N THR A 53 -19.23 0.72 -3.65
CA THR A 53 -19.53 -0.38 -4.58
C THR A 53 -20.52 -1.39 -3.99
N HIS A 54 -20.52 -1.53 -2.66
CA HIS A 54 -21.35 -2.46 -1.91
C HIS A 54 -22.11 -1.75 -0.78
N PRO A 55 -23.07 -0.86 -1.11
CA PRO A 55 -23.85 -0.13 -0.11
C PRO A 55 -24.71 -1.05 0.78
N GLU A 56 -24.95 -2.28 0.35
CA GLU A 56 -25.68 -3.32 1.09
C GLU A 56 -24.84 -4.02 2.16
N TRP A 57 -23.52 -3.81 2.19
CA TRP A 57 -22.64 -4.43 3.18
C TRP A 57 -22.59 -3.66 4.48
N ASN A 58 -22.63 -4.40 5.58
CA ASN A 58 -22.37 -3.84 6.90
C ASN A 58 -20.86 -3.59 7.11
N THR A 59 -20.54 -2.81 8.15
CA THR A 59 -19.17 -2.43 8.49
C THR A 59 -18.26 -3.63 8.75
N GLU A 60 -18.79 -4.69 9.38
CA GLU A 60 -18.02 -5.89 9.70
C GLU A 60 -17.55 -6.62 8.44
N ARG A 61 -18.46 -6.84 7.48
CA ARG A 61 -18.14 -7.46 6.19
C ARG A 61 -17.16 -6.62 5.39
N LEU A 62 -17.32 -5.30 5.38
CA LEU A 62 -16.38 -4.37 4.74
C LEU A 62 -14.98 -4.50 5.34
N ASN A 63 -14.87 -4.48 6.67
CA ASN A 63 -13.57 -4.62 7.35
C ASN A 63 -12.89 -5.95 7.03
N LYS A 64 -13.65 -7.06 7.05
CA LYS A 64 -13.13 -8.39 6.73
C LYS A 64 -12.59 -8.46 5.30
N GLU A 65 -13.32 -7.90 4.34
CA GLU A 65 -12.90 -7.89 2.93
C GLU A 65 -11.66 -7.01 2.72
N VAL A 66 -11.64 -5.80 3.31
CA VAL A 66 -10.49 -4.90 3.18
C VAL A 66 -9.24 -5.48 3.85
N ALA A 67 -9.36 -6.09 5.02
CA ALA A 67 -8.26 -6.79 5.68
C ALA A 67 -7.70 -7.92 4.79
N GLY A 68 -8.59 -8.75 4.22
CA GLY A 68 -8.21 -9.82 3.30
C GLY A 68 -7.46 -9.31 2.06
N ARG A 69 -7.88 -8.18 1.48
CA ARG A 69 -7.21 -7.58 0.30
C ARG A 69 -5.87 -6.94 0.60
N LEU A 70 -5.69 -6.42 1.81
CA LEU A 70 -4.40 -5.90 2.25
C LEU A 70 -3.41 -7.01 2.64
N GLY A 71 -3.83 -8.28 2.57
CA GLY A 71 -3.01 -9.41 3.03
C GLY A 71 -2.78 -9.37 4.53
N TYR A 72 -3.68 -8.73 5.28
CA TYR A 72 -3.62 -8.62 6.74
C TYR A 72 -4.49 -9.72 7.34
N ASP A 73 -3.84 -10.67 8.00
CA ASP A 73 -4.40 -11.87 8.63
C ASP A 73 -4.63 -11.71 10.15
N GLY A 74 -4.51 -10.48 10.69
CA GLY A 74 -5.00 -10.17 12.03
C GLY A 74 -3.96 -10.12 13.15
N ALA A 75 -2.65 -10.11 12.86
CA ALA A 75 -1.62 -9.99 13.89
C ALA A 75 -1.11 -8.55 14.05
N VAL A 76 -1.54 -7.90 15.14
CA VAL A 76 -0.75 -6.89 15.88
C VAL A 76 -0.77 -7.30 17.35
#